data_AF-A0A374NTI8-F1
#
_entry.id   AF-A0A374NTI8-F1
#
_cell.length_a   1.000
_cell.length_b   1.000
_cell.length_c   1.000
_cell.angle_alpha   90.00
_cell.angle_beta   90.00
_cell.angle_gamma   90.00
#
_symmetry.space_group_name_H-M   'P 1'
#
loop_
_entity.id
_entity.type
_entity.pdbx_description
1 polymer ?
#
loop_
_entity_poly.entity_id
_entity_poly.type
_entity_poly.pdbx_seq_one_letter_code
_entity_poly.pdbx_strand_id
1 'polypeptide(L)'
;MKKRIGIYHYQYYRGACKLCYRHFIQEMVESYEKCHEVAEEIYGKENCEFLHYTDFGQYDSENTDRPSFRRIMEAIEKKELDVVMCYGLNNITINEELLIKFYKYVRSQGMEFLTADHGRDAMKYIDIYIEKNNL
;
A
#
# COMPACT_ATOMS: atom_id res chain seq x y z
N MET A 1 -17.35 9.65 -11.39
CA MET A 1 -16.53 10.39 -10.40
C MET A 1 -15.20 9.68 -10.34
N LYS A 2 -14.07 10.40 -10.41
CA LYS A 2 -12.75 9.78 -10.31
C LYS A 2 -12.55 9.19 -8.92
N LYS A 3 -11.83 8.07 -8.84
CA LYS A 3 -11.39 7.43 -7.62
C LYS A 3 -10.09 8.08 -7.17
N ARG A 4 -10.05 8.55 -5.92
CA ARG A 4 -8.85 9.05 -5.24
C ARG A 4 -8.13 7.86 -4.64
N ILE A 5 -7.01 7.48 -5.24
CA ILE A 5 -6.26 6.25 -4.94
C ILE A 5 -4.97 6.62 -4.22
N GLY A 6 -4.91 6.32 -2.93
CA GLY A 6 -3.70 6.49 -2.13
C GLY A 6 -2.78 5.30 -2.28
N ILE A 7 -1.65 5.48 -2.96
CA ILE A 7 -0.62 4.45 -3.12
C ILE A 7 0.43 4.62 -2.04
N TYR A 8 0.51 3.66 -1.13
CA TYR A 8 1.58 3.55 -0.15
C TYR A 8 2.71 2.67 -0.67
N HIS A 9 3.94 3.18 -0.60
CA HIS A 9 5.14 2.44 -0.93
C HIS A 9 6.19 2.60 0.16
N TYR A 10 6.77 1.48 0.57
CA TYR A 10 7.90 1.48 1.49
C TYR A 10 9.04 0.69 0.87
N GLN A 11 10.20 1.32 0.77
CA GLN A 11 11.41 0.65 0.34
C GLN A 11 12.54 0.86 1.34
N TYR A 12 13.02 -0.26 1.90
CA TYR A 12 14.15 -0.28 2.81
C TYR A 12 15.45 0.06 2.08
N TYR A 13 16.13 1.12 2.52
CA TYR A 13 17.44 1.48 2.00
C TYR A 13 18.54 0.60 2.63
N ARG A 14 18.96 -0.43 1.90
CA ARG A 14 20.02 -1.34 2.38
C ARG A 14 21.39 -0.67 2.53
N GLY A 15 21.64 0.47 1.88
CA GLY A 15 22.99 0.98 1.62
C GLY A 15 23.80 -0.05 0.80
N ALA A 16 24.87 0.38 0.12
CA ALA A 16 26.07 -0.44 -0.18
C ALA A 16 26.87 0.06 -1.39
N CYS A 17 26.26 0.56 -2.47
CA CYS A 17 26.98 1.12 -3.62
C CYS A 17 26.02 1.73 -4.66
N LYS A 18 26.57 2.39 -5.69
CA LYS A 18 25.80 2.95 -6.83
C LYS A 18 24.91 1.91 -7.52
N LEU A 19 25.39 0.66 -7.63
CA LEU A 19 24.62 -0.41 -8.27
C LEU A 19 23.40 -0.81 -7.43
N CYS A 20 23.56 -0.93 -6.11
CA CYS A 20 22.43 -1.20 -5.20
C CYS A 20 21.40 -0.06 -5.23
N TYR A 21 21.86 1.19 -5.29
CA TYR A 21 20.97 2.35 -5.43
C TYR A 21 20.18 2.34 -6.75
N ARG A 22 20.81 1.91 -7.86
CA ARG A 22 20.11 1.78 -9.15
C ARG A 22 19.02 0.71 -9.11
N HIS A 23 19.33 -0.49 -8.61
CA HIS A 23 18.32 -1.56 -8.47
C HIS A 23 17.17 -1.11 -7.58
N PHE A 24 17.47 -0.43 -6.49
CA PHE A 24 16.47 0.16 -5.60
C PHE A 24 15.53 1.14 -6.33
N ILE A 25 16.06 2.06 -7.15
CA ILE A 25 15.20 2.99 -7.92
C ILE A 25 14.34 2.22 -8.91
N GLN A 26 14.89 1.18 -9.55
CA GLN A 26 14.14 0.35 -10.50
C GLN A 26 12.95 -0.33 -9.81
N GLU A 27 13.16 -0.94 -8.64
CA GLU A 27 12.07 -1.54 -7.85
C GLU A 27 10.99 -0.51 -7.49
N MET A 28 11.36 0.72 -7.12
CA MET A 28 10.38 1.79 -6.86
C MET A 28 9.56 2.15 -8.11
N VAL A 29 10.19 2.23 -9.27
CA VAL A 29 9.52 2.55 -10.54
C VAL A 29 8.60 1.42 -10.96
N GLU A 30 9.07 0.18 -10.91
CA GLU A 30 8.28 -1.01 -11.23
C GLU A 30 7.06 -1.13 -10.31
N SER A 31 7.24 -0.87 -9.02
CA SER A 31 6.16 -0.86 -8.05
C SER A 31 5.10 0.21 -8.37
N TYR A 32 5.57 1.43 -8.69
CA TYR A 32 4.71 2.54 -9.11
C TYR A 32 3.90 2.19 -10.36
N GLU A 33 4.58 1.70 -11.40
CA GLU A 33 3.97 1.35 -12.68
C GLU A 33 2.93 0.25 -12.52
N LYS A 34 3.27 -0.79 -11.74
CA LYS A 34 2.34 -1.90 -11.48
C LYS A 34 1.11 -1.46 -10.71
N CYS A 35 1.26 -0.58 -9.72
CA CYS A 35 0.10 -0.05 -8.98
C CYS A 35 -0.83 0.75 -9.89
N HIS A 36 -0.27 1.58 -10.77
CA HIS A 36 -1.03 2.35 -11.74
C HIS A 36 -1.77 1.42 -12.72
N GLU A 37 -1.06 0.49 -13.35
CA GLU A 37 -1.62 -0.48 -14.30
C GLU A 37 -2.83 -1.20 -13.71
N VAL A 38 -2.68 -1.80 -12.53
CA VAL A 38 -3.76 -2.56 -11.89
C VAL A 38 -4.94 -1.66 -11.51
N ALA A 39 -4.69 -0.46 -11.02
CA ALA A 39 -5.77 0.49 -10.73
C ALA A 39 -6.51 0.94 -11.99
N GLU A 40 -5.78 1.24 -13.07
CA GLU A 40 -6.35 1.63 -14.36
C GLU A 40 -7.13 0.47 -15.02
N GLU A 41 -6.67 -0.78 -14.91
CA GLU A 41 -7.42 -1.97 -15.36
C GLU A 41 -8.73 -2.14 -14.59
N ILE A 42 -8.71 -1.84 -13.29
CA ILE A 42 -9.85 -2.03 -12.40
C ILE A 42 -10.91 -0.92 -12.54
N TYR A 43 -10.48 0.33 -12.64
CA TYR A 43 -11.38 1.50 -12.58
C TYR A 43 -11.51 2.25 -13.92
N GLY A 44 -10.63 1.98 -14.88
CA GLY A 44 -10.48 2.77 -16.10
C GLY A 44 -9.54 3.96 -15.88
N LYS A 45 -8.60 4.15 -16.82
CA LYS A 45 -7.53 5.17 -16.73
C LYS A 45 -8.03 6.58 -16.45
N GLU A 46 -9.08 7.00 -17.13
CA GLU A 46 -9.68 8.33 -16.99
C GLU A 46 -10.36 8.55 -15.63
N ASN A 47 -10.61 7.45 -14.89
CA ASN A 47 -11.28 7.47 -13.59
C ASN A 47 -10.31 7.38 -12.42
N CYS A 48 -9.00 7.37 -12.63
CA CYS A 48 -8.01 7.31 -11.56
C CYS A 48 -7.43 8.70 -11.24
N GLU A 49 -7.33 9.02 -9.96
CA GLU A 49 -6.56 10.13 -9.42
C GLU A 49 -5.61 9.58 -8.35
N PHE A 50 -4.30 9.63 -8.62
CA PHE A 50 -3.29 8.98 -7.80
C PHE A 50 -2.65 9.95 -6.79
N LEU A 51 -2.61 9.56 -5.53
CA LEU A 51 -1.90 10.24 -4.44
C LEU A 51 -0.81 9.31 -3.91
N HIS A 52 0.43 9.78 -3.86
CA HIS A 52 1.59 8.94 -3.53
C HIS A 52 2.13 9.22 -2.12
N TYR A 53 2.33 8.13 -1.37
CA TYR A 53 2.86 8.15 -0.01
C TYR A 53 4.06 7.21 0.07
N THR A 54 5.26 7.76 -0.04
CA THR A 54 6.49 6.97 -0.17
C THR A 54 7.41 7.15 1.02
N ASP A 55 7.76 6.06 1.68
CA ASP A 55 8.83 6.02 2.69
C ASP A 55 10.08 5.38 2.11
N PHE A 56 11.16 6.16 2.13
CA PHE A 56 12.49 5.72 1.74
C PHE A 56 13.45 5.90 2.91
N GLY A 57 14.09 4.81 3.34
CA GLY A 57 15.07 4.87 4.41
C GLY A 57 15.24 3.55 5.14
N GLN A 58 15.98 3.62 6.25
CA GLN A 58 16.23 2.48 7.14
C GLN A 58 15.16 2.44 8.23
N TYR A 59 13.93 2.16 7.82
CA TYR A 59 12.82 1.93 8.75
C TYR A 59 12.73 0.45 9.10
N ASP A 60 12.18 0.13 10.26
CA ASP A 60 11.90 -1.24 10.64
C ASP A 60 10.59 -1.69 9.97
N SER A 61 10.64 -2.81 9.26
CA SER A 61 9.48 -3.38 8.54
C SER A 61 8.41 -3.95 9.47
N GLU A 62 8.74 -4.24 10.74
CA GLU A 62 7.78 -4.74 11.73
C GLU A 62 6.86 -3.65 12.28
N ASN A 63 7.18 -2.37 12.05
CA ASN A 63 6.34 -1.26 12.48
C ASN A 63 5.91 -0.37 11.31
N THR A 64 5.02 0.56 11.62
CA THR A 64 4.45 1.50 10.66
C THR A 64 4.82 2.95 11.00
N ASP A 65 5.82 3.16 11.87
CA ASP A 65 6.22 4.49 12.32
C ASP A 65 7.11 5.19 11.30
N ARG A 66 6.50 5.55 10.17
CA ARG A 66 7.18 6.10 9.00
C ARG A 66 6.50 7.38 8.54
N PRO A 67 7.24 8.44 8.15
CA PRO A 67 6.67 9.75 7.87
C PRO A 67 5.53 9.75 6.84
N SER A 68 5.67 9.03 5.73
CA SER A 68 4.64 8.96 4.68
C SER A 68 3.51 8.02 5.06
N PHE A 69 3.78 6.97 5.85
CA PHE A 69 2.72 6.13 6.41
C PHE A 69 1.80 6.95 7.33
N ARG A 70 2.35 7.84 8.16
CA ARG A 70 1.53 8.75 8.98
C ARG A 70 0.65 9.65 8.09
N ARG A 71 1.20 10.17 6.98
CA ARG A 71 0.42 11.01 6.04
C ARG A 71 -0.72 10.25 5.35
N ILE A 72 -0.54 8.98 4.96
CA ILE A 72 -1.66 8.22 4.38
C ILE A 72 -2.72 7.89 5.43
N MET A 73 -2.32 7.62 6.68
CA MET A 73 -3.26 7.42 7.77
C MET A 73 -4.11 8.68 8.04
N GLU A 74 -3.51 9.87 7.98
CA GLU A 74 -4.24 11.14 8.08
C GLU A 74 -5.22 11.34 6.91
N ALA A 75 -4.83 10.98 5.68
CA ALA A 75 -5.71 11.07 4.51
C ALA A 75 -6.88 10.08 4.59
N ILE A 76 -6.63 8.88 5.14
CA ILE A 76 -7.66 7.88 5.44
C ILE A 76 -8.65 8.45 6.48
N GLU A 77 -8.14 9.00 7.58
CA GLU A 77 -8.97 9.58 8.65
C GLU A 77 -9.83 10.75 8.15
N LYS A 78 -9.29 11.60 7.29
CA LYS A 78 -10.00 12.74 6.68
C LYS A 78 -10.92 12.36 5.52
N LYS A 79 -11.01 11.06 5.16
CA LYS A 79 -11.80 10.55 4.03
C LYS A 79 -11.45 11.21 2.69
N GLU A 80 -10.15 11.50 2.52
CA GLU A 80 -9.60 12.09 1.30
C GLU A 80 -9.39 11.04 0.20
N LEU A 81 -9.46 9.75 0.55
CA LEU A 81 -9.23 8.62 -0.36
C LEU A 81 -10.51 7.79 -0.53
N ASP A 82 -10.67 7.19 -1.71
CA ASP A 82 -11.68 6.17 -2.00
C ASP A 82 -11.08 4.76 -1.96
N VAL A 83 -9.79 4.65 -2.27
CA VAL A 83 -9.04 3.41 -2.37
C VAL A 83 -7.66 3.60 -1.73
N VAL A 84 -7.23 2.61 -0.96
CA VAL A 84 -5.87 2.49 -0.44
C VAL A 84 -5.19 1.34 -1.17
N MET A 85 -3.97 1.54 -1.65
CA MET A 85 -3.25 0.56 -2.45
C MET A 85 -1.78 0.49 -2.03
N CYS A 86 -1.19 -0.70 -2.11
CA CYS A 86 0.25 -0.92 -2.01
C CYS A 86 0.71 -1.98 -3.02
N TYR A 87 2.01 -2.18 -3.19
CA TYR A 87 2.50 -3.19 -4.13
C TYR A 87 2.15 -4.62 -3.69
N GLY A 88 2.69 -5.01 -2.54
CA GLY A 88 2.35 -6.24 -1.81
C GLY A 88 2.05 -5.91 -0.35
N LEU A 89 1.43 -6.84 0.39
CA LEU A 89 1.03 -6.59 1.80
C LEU A 89 2.22 -6.25 2.71
N ASN A 90 3.39 -6.81 2.41
CA ASN A 90 4.65 -6.54 3.10
C ASN A 90 5.12 -5.08 3.01
N ASN A 91 4.60 -4.28 2.06
CA ASN A 91 4.86 -2.84 2.02
C ASN A 91 4.24 -2.13 3.23
N ILE A 92 3.05 -2.58 3.68
CA ILE A 92 2.42 -2.05 4.89
C ILE A 92 3.24 -2.46 6.10
N THR A 93 3.47 -3.76 6.30
CA THR A 93 4.29 -4.27 7.41
C THR A 93 4.46 -5.79 7.24
N ILE A 94 5.49 -6.36 7.87
CA ILE A 94 5.59 -7.82 8.05
C ILE A 94 4.97 -8.30 9.37
N ASN A 95 4.52 -7.37 10.23
CA ASN A 95 3.80 -7.69 11.45
C ASN A 95 2.32 -7.94 11.14
N GLU A 96 1.91 -9.19 11.29
CA GLU A 96 0.55 -9.64 10.99
C GLU A 96 -0.54 -8.89 11.73
N GLU A 97 -0.40 -8.68 13.05
CA GLU A 97 -1.41 -7.98 13.83
C GLU A 97 -1.61 -6.55 13.35
N LEU A 98 -0.51 -5.87 13.01
CA LEU A 98 -0.57 -4.51 12.48
C LEU A 98 -1.19 -4.47 11.09
N LEU A 99 -0.89 -5.44 10.23
CA LEU A 99 -1.52 -5.56 8.91
C LEU A 99 -3.04 -5.75 9.04
N ILE A 100 -3.49 -6.63 9.94
CA ILE A 100 -4.92 -6.87 10.19
C ILE A 100 -5.59 -5.63 10.78
N LYS A 101 -4.95 -4.95 11.74
CA LYS A 101 -5.47 -3.69 12.32
C LYS A 101 -5.62 -2.61 11.24
N PHE A 102 -4.61 -2.44 10.40
CA PHE A 102 -4.65 -1.50 9.27
C PHE A 102 -5.79 -1.84 8.30
N TYR A 103 -5.89 -3.10 7.90
CA TYR A 103 -6.95 -3.57 7.00
C TYR A 103 -8.36 -3.31 7.55
N LYS A 104 -8.61 -3.70 8.81
CA LYS A 104 -9.89 -3.46 9.50
C LYS A 104 -10.19 -1.96 9.58
N TYR A 105 -9.18 -1.13 9.84
CA TYR A 105 -9.32 0.32 9.88
C TYR A 105 -9.71 0.91 8.53
N VAL A 106 -9.00 0.59 7.44
CA VAL A 106 -9.33 1.05 6.07
C VAL A 106 -10.77 0.68 5.70
N ARG A 107 -11.18 -0.57 5.95
CA ARG A 107 -12.57 -1.01 5.71
C ARG A 107 -13.59 -0.25 6.56
N SER A 108 -13.28 0.02 7.83
CA SER A 108 -14.17 0.78 8.72
C SER A 108 -14.41 2.23 8.25
N GLN A 109 -13.47 2.79 7.49
CA GLN A 109 -13.61 4.11 6.86
C GLN A 109 -14.43 4.08 5.55
N GLY A 110 -14.85 2.90 5.09
CA GLY A 110 -15.61 2.71 3.86
C GLY A 110 -14.76 2.73 2.59
N MET A 111 -13.44 2.50 2.71
CA MET A 111 -12.50 2.51 1.59
C MET A 111 -12.22 1.09 1.07
N GLU A 112 -11.91 0.99 -0.23
CA GLU A 112 -11.37 -0.26 -0.81
C GLU A 112 -9.87 -0.40 -0.46
N PHE A 113 -9.40 -1.64 -0.28
CA PHE A 113 -7.97 -1.93 -0.12
C PHE A 113 -7.50 -2.87 -1.23
N LEU A 114 -6.43 -2.50 -1.94
CA LEU A 114 -5.90 -3.25 -3.08
C LEU A 114 -4.40 -3.52 -2.92
N THR A 115 -3.92 -4.56 -3.58
CA THR A 115 -2.48 -4.72 -3.86
C THR A 115 -2.21 -4.77 -5.35
N ALA A 116 -1.01 -4.39 -5.78
CA ALA A 116 -0.57 -4.58 -7.15
C ALA A 116 -0.42 -6.07 -7.50
N ASP A 117 0.03 -6.89 -6.55
CA ASP A 117 0.25 -8.33 -6.77
C ASP A 117 -1.04 -9.15 -6.93
N HIS A 118 -2.12 -8.72 -6.28
CA HIS A 118 -3.36 -9.52 -6.16
C HIS A 118 -4.64 -8.72 -6.45
N GLY A 119 -4.56 -7.45 -6.80
CA GLY A 119 -5.72 -6.59 -7.04
C GLY A 119 -6.70 -6.62 -5.87
N ARG A 120 -7.98 -6.92 -6.17
CA ARG A 120 -9.06 -7.08 -5.18
C ARG A 120 -8.98 -8.38 -4.38
N ASP A 121 -8.25 -9.38 -4.87
CA ASP A 121 -8.18 -10.69 -4.20
C ASP A 121 -7.34 -10.64 -2.92
N ALA A 122 -6.48 -9.63 -2.76
CA ALA A 122 -5.76 -9.38 -1.51
C ALA A 122 -6.70 -9.34 -0.29
N MET A 123 -7.85 -8.67 -0.42
CA MET A 123 -8.84 -8.59 0.66
C MET A 123 -9.41 -9.96 1.01
N LYS A 124 -9.68 -10.79 0.00
CA LYS A 124 -10.20 -12.15 0.20
C LYS A 124 -9.22 -13.00 0.99
N TYR A 125 -7.92 -12.90 0.69
CA TYR A 125 -6.90 -13.65 1.41
C TYR A 125 -6.78 -13.21 2.88
N ILE A 126 -6.87 -11.90 3.14
CA ILE A 126 -6.87 -11.38 4.52
C ILE A 126 -8.14 -11.83 5.26
N ASP A 127 -9.32 -11.77 4.64
CA ASP A 127 -10.58 -12.22 5.25
C ASP A 127 -10.52 -13.72 5.61
N ILE A 128 -10.06 -14.57 4.68
CA ILE A 128 -9.87 -16.01 4.93
C ILE A 128 -8.87 -16.23 6.07
N TYR A 129 -7.79 -15.45 6.11
CA TYR A 129 -6.79 -15.54 7.17
C TYR A 129 -7.38 -15.19 8.54
N ILE A 130 -8.15 -14.11 8.62
CA ILE A 130 -8.82 -13.67 9.85
C ILE A 130 -9.82 -14.74 10.34
N GLU A 131 -10.65 -15.26 9.44
CA GLU A 131 -11.66 -16.28 9.77
C GLU A 131 -11.02 -17.56 10.30
N LYS A 132 -9.98 -18.07 9.63
CA LYS A 132 -9.28 -19.30 10.04
C LYS A 132 -8.61 -19.20 11.41
N ASN A 133 -8.22 -18.00 11.82
CA ASN A 133 -7.46 -17.76 13.05
C ASN A 133 -8.30 -17.13 14.18
N ASN A 134 -9.59 -16.86 13.96
CA ASN A 134 -10.49 -16.20 14.92
C ASN A 134 -10.01 -14.80 15.38
N LEU A 135 -9.60 -13.94 14.42
CA LEU A 135 -8.96 -12.63 14.69
C LEU A 135 -9.83 -11.38 14.52
#